data_AF-K1XNE2-F1
#
_entry.id   AF-K1XNE2-F1
#
_cell.length_a   1.000
_cell.length_b   1.000
_cell.length_c   1.000
_cell.angle_alpha   90.00
_cell.angle_beta   90.00
_cell.angle_gamma   90.00
#
_symmetry.space_group_name_H-M   'P 1'
#
loop_
_entity.id
_entity.type
_entity.pdbx_description
1 polymer ?
#
loop_
_entity_poly.entity_id
_entity_poly.type
_entity_poly.pdbx_seq_one_letter_code
_entity_poly.pdbx_strand_id
1 'polypeptide(L)'
;MTGEEIDLWIVDYVLMDYGTGAVMAVPAHDTRDFDFAKKYNLPIKVVIQNSNEPVASGKLEKAYTENGILVNSKEFNSLSNIDAKEKIADYMEKNSIGKRMVNYRLRDWLISRQRYWGAP
;
A
#
# COMPACT_ATOMS: atom_id res chain seq x y z
N MET A 1 9.54 -9.95 0.88
CA MET A 1 10.58 -10.36 -0.11
C MET A 1 12.01 -10.00 0.32
N THR A 2 12.23 -8.97 1.13
CA THR A 2 13.58 -8.60 1.58
C THR A 2 14.13 -9.54 2.66
N GLY A 3 13.25 -10.08 3.52
CA GLY A 3 13.62 -10.90 4.68
C GLY A 3 13.99 -10.07 5.91
N GLU A 4 13.85 -8.75 5.81
CA GLU A 4 14.10 -7.81 6.90
C GLU A 4 12.93 -7.82 7.89
N GLU A 5 13.23 -7.65 9.17
CA GLU A 5 12.23 -7.41 10.20
C GLU A 5 11.60 -6.03 10.00
N ILE A 6 10.29 -5.95 10.19
CA ILE A 6 9.50 -4.72 10.07
C ILE A 6 8.67 -4.53 11.33
N ASP A 7 8.46 -3.27 11.71
CA ASP A 7 7.64 -2.94 12.87
C ASP A 7 6.15 -3.17 12.59
N LEU A 8 5.42 -3.67 13.59
CA LEU A 8 3.97 -3.83 13.55
C LEU A 8 3.32 -2.73 14.40
N TRP A 9 2.44 -1.95 13.75
CA TRP A 9 1.73 -0.83 14.38
C TRP A 9 0.23 -1.04 14.35
N ILE A 10 -0.44 -0.60 15.41
CA ILE A 10 -1.91 -0.54 15.49
C ILE A 10 -2.32 0.91 15.32
N VAL A 11 -3.13 1.18 14.30
CA VAL A 11 -3.51 2.53 13.89
C VAL A 11 -5.01 2.58 13.59
N ASP A 12 -5.62 3.73 13.83
CA ASP A 12 -7.06 3.95 13.68
C ASP A 12 -7.53 4.06 12.22
N TYR A 13 -6.65 4.51 11.32
CA TYR A 13 -6.98 4.65 9.90
C TYR A 13 -7.01 3.31 9.13
N VAL A 14 -6.62 2.21 9.77
CA VAL A 14 -6.73 0.85 9.24
C VAL A 14 -8.02 0.23 9.76
N LEU A 15 -8.98 0.08 8.86
CA LEU A 15 -10.31 -0.41 9.21
C LEU A 15 -10.33 -1.94 9.25
N MET A 16 -10.68 -2.50 10.41
CA MET A 16 -10.81 -3.95 10.60
C MET A 16 -11.79 -4.59 9.62
N ASP A 17 -12.88 -3.90 9.31
CA ASP A 17 -13.95 -4.41 8.43
C ASP A 17 -13.65 -4.24 6.93
N TYR A 18 -12.46 -3.76 6.55
CA TYR A 18 -12.09 -3.54 5.16
C TYR A 18 -10.82 -4.32 4.76
N GLY A 19 -10.92 -5.13 3.71
CA GLY A 19 -9.84 -6.02 3.28
C GLY A 19 -9.60 -7.11 4.31
N THR A 20 -8.39 -7.20 4.85
CA THR A 20 -8.02 -8.17 5.90
C THR A 20 -7.88 -7.53 7.28
N GLY A 21 -8.20 -6.25 7.43
CA GLY A 21 -7.95 -5.49 8.67
C GLY A 21 -6.46 -5.18 8.93
N ALA A 22 -5.58 -5.48 7.96
CA ALA A 22 -4.16 -5.17 8.00
C ALA A 22 -3.72 -4.64 6.64
N VAL A 23 -2.84 -3.64 6.63
CA VAL A 23 -2.26 -3.06 5.41
C VAL A 23 -0.74 -3.00 5.53
N MET A 24 -0.05 -3.19 4.41
CA MET A 24 1.38 -2.91 4.35
C MET A 24 1.58 -1.40 4.19
N ALA A 25 2.38 -0.79 5.06
CA ALA A 25 2.67 0.63 4.96
C ALA A 25 3.76 0.88 3.92
N VAL A 26 3.52 1.78 2.97
CA VAL A 26 4.53 2.21 1.98
C VAL A 26 4.64 3.73 2.00
N PRO A 27 5.37 4.31 2.98
CA PRO A 27 5.38 5.75 3.22
C PRO A 27 5.86 6.58 2.02
N ALA A 28 6.74 6.05 1.17
CA ALA A 28 7.22 6.80 0.02
C ALA A 28 6.14 7.01 -1.07
N HIS A 29 5.06 6.21 -1.08
CA HIS A 29 4.10 6.13 -2.17
C HIS A 29 2.61 6.14 -1.76
N ASP A 30 2.29 6.14 -0.46
CA ASP A 30 0.94 6.43 0.07
C ASP A 30 1.02 7.65 0.99
N THR A 31 0.18 8.66 0.73
CA THR A 31 0.12 9.91 1.50
C THR A 31 -0.20 9.69 2.98
N ARG A 32 -1.09 8.74 3.31
CA ARG A 32 -1.47 8.48 4.72
C ARG A 32 -0.33 7.85 5.49
N ASP A 33 0.34 6.88 4.85
CA ASP A 33 1.50 6.21 5.44
C ASP A 33 2.69 7.17 5.55
N PHE A 34 2.82 8.12 4.62
CA PHE A 34 3.83 9.18 4.67
C PHE A 34 3.62 10.08 5.88
N ASP A 35 2.39 10.58 6.09
CA ASP A 35 2.08 11.44 7.23
C ASP A 35 2.29 10.70 8.56
N PHE A 36 1.91 9.42 8.62
CA PHE A 36 2.16 8.56 9.76
C PHE A 36 3.67 8.38 10.01
N ALA A 37 4.42 8.00 8.97
CA ALA A 37 5.86 7.80 9.07
C ALA A 37 6.61 9.09 9.46
N LYS A 38 6.18 10.24 8.93
CA LYS A 38 6.76 11.54 9.28
C LYS A 38 6.48 11.93 10.73
N LYS A 39 5.26 11.67 11.21
CA LYS A 39 4.86 11.96 12.59
C LYS A 39 5.62 11.10 13.61
N TYR A 40 5.84 9.82 13.30
CA TYR A 40 6.50 8.87 14.20
C TYR A 40 7.97 8.60 13.84
N ASN A 41 8.54 9.38 12.92
CA ASN A 41 9.93 9.27 12.46
C ASN A 41 10.33 7.85 12.00
N LEU A 42 9.44 7.19 11.26
CA LEU A 42 9.66 5.88 10.69
C LEU A 42 10.46 5.96 9.37
N PRO A 43 11.18 4.88 9.00
CA PRO A 43 11.97 4.86 7.77
C PRO A 43 11.10 5.01 6.52
N ILE A 44 11.47 5.95 5.65
CA ILE A 44 10.83 6.19 4.35
C ILE A 44 11.77 5.67 3.25
N LYS A 45 11.43 4.53 2.64
CA LYS A 45 12.21 3.91 1.57
C LYS A 45 11.55 4.16 0.21
N VAL A 46 12.27 4.86 -0.67
CA VAL A 46 11.82 5.13 -2.04
C VAL A 46 12.02 3.89 -2.90
N VAL A 47 10.93 3.39 -3.50
CA VAL A 47 10.94 2.22 -4.39
C VAL A 47 10.39 2.51 -5.80
N ILE A 48 9.76 3.65 -6.00
CA ILE A 48 9.32 4.14 -7.32
C ILE A 48 9.88 5.56 -7.49
N GLN A 49 10.44 5.85 -8.67
CA GLN A 49 10.90 7.19 -9.01
C GLN A 49 10.38 7.62 -10.38
N ASN A 50 10.25 8.93 -10.59
CA ASN A 50 10.00 9.49 -11.90
C ASN A 50 11.24 9.30 -12.79
N SER A 51 11.04 8.85 -14.03
CA SER A 51 12.12 8.69 -15.02
C SER A 51 12.80 10.01 -15.39
N ASN A 52 12.05 11.12 -15.38
CA ASN A 52 12.53 12.43 -15.82
C ASN A 52 13.16 13.23 -14.67
N GLU A 53 12.70 13.01 -13.44
CA GLU A 53 13.16 13.70 -12.24
C GLU A 53 13.46 12.65 -11.16
N PRO A 54 14.65 12.05 -11.18
CA PRO A 54 15.03 11.11 -10.15
C PRO A 54 15.06 11.84 -8.80
N VAL A 55 14.35 11.27 -7.81
CA VAL A 55 14.30 11.83 -6.46
C VAL A 55 15.70 11.75 -5.85
N ALA A 56 16.44 12.85 -5.93
CA ALA A 56 17.75 12.97 -5.35
C ALA A 56 17.63 12.94 -3.82
N SER A 57 18.20 11.91 -3.20
CA SER A 57 18.68 11.97 -1.82
C SER A 57 17.60 12.10 -0.74
N GLY A 58 16.73 11.10 -0.62
CA GLY A 58 16.16 10.67 0.67
C GLY A 58 15.22 11.64 1.40
N LYS A 59 14.92 12.82 0.84
CA LYS A 59 13.95 13.77 1.39
C LYS A 59 12.78 13.92 0.42
N LEU A 60 11.80 13.04 0.57
CA LEU A 60 10.48 13.26 0.02
C LEU A 60 9.78 14.33 0.88
N GLU A 61 9.32 15.41 0.28
CA GLU A 61 8.45 16.38 0.98
C GLU A 61 7.01 15.84 1.09
N LYS A 62 6.61 15.01 0.13
CA LYS A 62 5.31 14.35 0.00
C LYS A 62 5.49 12.96 -0.59
N ALA A 63 4.52 12.07 -0.36
CA ALA A 63 4.47 10.77 -1.02
C ALA A 63 4.38 10.93 -2.54
N TYR A 64 5.13 10.10 -3.28
CA TYR A 64 5.06 10.02 -4.73
C TYR A 64 4.03 8.96 -5.14
N THR A 65 2.85 9.39 -5.55
CA THR A 65 1.71 8.51 -5.90
C THR A 65 1.59 8.22 -7.40
N GLU A 66 2.41 8.86 -8.22
CA GLU A 66 2.34 8.77 -9.68
C GLU A 66 3.03 7.51 -10.22
N ASN A 67 2.83 7.25 -11.51
CA ASN A 67 3.51 6.16 -12.21
C ASN A 67 4.98 6.49 -12.45
N GLY A 68 5.84 5.50 -12.24
CA GLY A 68 7.28 5.65 -12.41
C GLY A 68 7.97 4.31 -12.62
N ILE A 69 9.29 4.33 -12.47
CA ILE A 69 10.18 3.17 -12.60
C ILE A 69 10.55 2.66 -11.22
N LEU A 70 10.61 1.34 -11.06
CA LEU A 70 11.04 0.71 -9.81
C LEU A 70 12.54 0.88 -9.58
N VAL A 71 12.87 1.26 -8.36
CA VAL A 71 14.22 1.31 -7.79
C VAL A 71 14.25 0.60 -6.45
N ASN A 72 15.45 0.23 -5.97
CA ASN A 72 15.63 -0.43 -4.67
C ASN A 72 14.77 -1.70 -4.47
N SER A 73 14.37 -2.34 -5.57
CA SER A 73 13.40 -3.44 -5.66
C SER A 73 14.01 -4.72 -6.24
N LYS A 74 15.34 -4.91 -6.06
CA LYS A 74 16.12 -6.08 -6.48
C LYS A 74 15.90 -6.44 -7.96
N GLU A 75 15.31 -7.60 -8.24
CA GLU A 75 15.08 -8.16 -9.58
C GLU A 75 14.01 -7.41 -10.39
N PHE A 76 13.22 -6.53 -9.75
CA PHE A 76 12.21 -5.72 -10.42
C PHE A 76 12.67 -4.30 -10.73
N ASN A 77 13.95 -3.98 -10.48
CA ASN A 77 14.52 -2.68 -10.83
C ASN A 77 14.37 -2.39 -12.32
N SER A 78 14.22 -1.12 -12.67
CA SER A 78 14.08 -0.63 -14.05
C SER A 78 12.77 -1.01 -14.76
N LEU A 79 11.86 -1.73 -14.11
CA LEU A 79 10.53 -1.99 -14.64
C LEU A 79 9.59 -0.81 -14.38
N SER A 80 8.60 -0.63 -15.26
CA SER A 80 7.49 0.28 -14.99
C SER A 80 6.66 -0.24 -13.82
N ASN A 81 6.03 0.64 -13.05
CA ASN A 81 5.19 0.21 -11.94
C ASN A 81 3.98 -0.63 -12.36
N ILE A 82 3.48 -0.46 -13.59
CA ILE A 82 2.37 -1.22 -14.14
C ILE A 82 2.84 -2.65 -14.44
N ASP A 83 3.93 -2.80 -15.20
CA ASP A 83 4.47 -4.12 -15.55
C ASP A 83 4.99 -4.87 -14.32
N ALA A 84 5.57 -4.13 -13.37
CA ALA A 84 6.08 -4.71 -12.13
C ALA A 84 4.96 -5.27 -11.24
N LYS A 85 3.76 -4.67 -11.22
CA LYS A 85 2.62 -5.21 -10.45
C LYS A 85 2.31 -6.65 -10.87
N GLU A 86 2.26 -6.92 -12.17
CA GLU A 86 1.98 -8.25 -12.68
C GLU A 86 3.11 -9.23 -12.33
N LYS A 87 4.37 -8.86 -12.59
CA LYS A 87 5.52 -9.73 -12.31
C LYS A 87 5.71 -10.02 -10.82
N ILE A 88 5.47 -9.04 -9.96
CA ILE A 88 5.53 -9.22 -8.50
C ILE A 88 4.40 -10.15 -8.03
N ALA A 89 3.20 -10.00 -8.59
CA ALA A 89 2.10 -10.90 -8.26
C ALA A 89 2.37 -12.35 -8.71
N ASP A 90 2.94 -12.56 -9.90
CA ASP A 90 3.39 -13.88 -10.37
C ASP A 90 4.45 -14.48 -9.45
N TYR A 91 5.42 -13.66 -9.02
CA TYR A 91 6.43 -14.08 -8.07
C TYR A 91 5.81 -14.51 -6.73
N MET A 92 4.87 -13.72 -6.20
CA MET A 92 4.21 -14.02 -4.92
C MET A 92 3.41 -15.32 -4.97
N GLU A 93 2.70 -15.57 -6.06
CA GLU A 93 1.94 -16.82 -6.27
C GLU A 93 2.88 -18.02 -6.42
N LYS A 94 3.95 -17.89 -7.23
CA LYS A 94 4.95 -18.95 -7.42
C LYS A 94 5.64 -19.37 -6.12
N ASN A 95 5.89 -18.40 -5.23
CA ASN A 95 6.53 -18.64 -3.94
C ASN A 95 5.53 -18.93 -2.81
N SER A 96 4.22 -19.02 -3.10
CA SER A 96 3.16 -19.29 -2.11
C SER A 96 3.12 -18.29 -0.95
N ILE A 97 3.57 -17.04 -1.17
CA ILE A 97 3.57 -15.96 -0.18
C ILE A 97 2.44 -14.94 -0.39
N GLY A 98 1.62 -15.14 -1.43
CA GLY A 98 0.48 -14.28 -1.74
C GLY A 98 -0.34 -14.83 -2.90
N LYS A 99 -1.51 -14.22 -3.12
CA LYS A 99 -2.40 -14.51 -4.25
C LYS A 99 -3.09 -13.24 -4.72
N ARG A 100 -3.42 -13.14 -6.00
CA ARG A 100 -4.25 -12.05 -6.50
C ARG A 100 -5.64 -12.08 -5.88
N MET A 101 -6.17 -10.91 -5.57
CA MET A 101 -7.50 -10.74 -5.00
C MET A 101 -8.12 -9.47 -5.56
N VAL A 102 -9.41 -9.55 -5.91
CA VAL A 102 -10.21 -8.40 -6.32
C VAL A 102 -10.99 -7.92 -5.09
N ASN A 103 -10.78 -6.66 -4.70
CA ASN A 103 -11.48 -6.04 -3.59
C ASN A 103 -12.37 -4.91 -4.10
N TYR A 104 -13.53 -4.74 -3.47
CA TYR A 104 -14.48 -3.69 -3.79
C TYR A 104 -14.55 -2.68 -2.64
N ARG A 105 -14.65 -1.40 -2.99
CA ARG A 105 -14.94 -0.33 -2.01
C ARG A 105 -16.40 -0.36 -1.54
N LEU A 106 -17.28 -1.01 -2.31
CA LEU A 106 -18.69 -1.17 -1.97
C LEU A 106 -18.83 -1.96 -0.66
N ARG A 107 -19.72 -1.48 0.20
CA ARG A 107 -20.08 -2.16 1.45
C ARG A 107 -21.49 -2.69 1.34
N ASP A 108 -21.77 -3.72 2.12
CA ASP A 108 -23.12 -4.25 2.24
C ASP A 108 -24.09 -3.17 2.71
N TRP A 109 -25.28 -3.22 2.14
CA TRP A 109 -26.31 -2.26 2.48
C TRP A 109 -26.96 -2.62 3.81
N LEU A 110 -26.61 -1.87 4.86
CA LEU A 110 -27.30 -1.97 6.13
C LEU A 110 -28.67 -1.28 6.01
N ILE A 111 -29.71 -2.08 5.72
CA ILE A 111 -31.11 -1.63 5.61
C ILE A 111 -31.85 -1.62 6.94
N SER A 112 -31.40 -2.42 7.91
CA SER A 112 -32.05 -2.55 9.21
C SER A 112 -31.96 -1.26 10.03
N ARG A 113 -33.03 -0.89 10.71
CA ARG A 113 -33.07 0.29 11.60
C ARG A 113 -33.78 -0.08 12.89
N GLN A 114 -33.20 0.30 14.02
CA GLN A 114 -33.84 0.16 15.34
C GLN A 114 -34.82 1.31 15.56
N ARG A 115 -35.92 1.33 14.79
CA ARG A 115 -36.97 2.35 14.83
C ARG A 115 -38.35 1.67 14.82
N TYR A 116 -39.29 2.25 15.56
CA TYR A 116 -40.66 1.73 15.67
C TYR A 116 -41.43 1.80 14.34
N TRP A 117 -41.25 2.87 13.57
CA TRP A 117 -41.98 3.09 12.33
C TRP A 117 -41.09 2.81 11.11
N GLY A 118 -41.37 1.70 10.43
CA GLY A 118 -40.71 1.23 9.22
C GLY A 118 -41.48 0.08 8.60
N ALA A 119 -41.14 -0.32 7.38
CA ALA A 119 -41.69 -1.53 6.79
C ALA A 119 -41.25 -2.76 7.64
N PRO A 120 -42.18 -3.65 8.03
CA PRO A 120 -41.85 -4.91 8.68
C PRO A 120 -40.89 -5.79 7.87
#